data_AF-A0AAZ1WZF6-F1
#
_entry.id   AF-A0AAZ1WZF6-F1
#
_cell.length_a   1.000
_cell.length_b   1.000
_cell.length_c   1.000
_cell.angle_alpha   90.00
_cell.angle_beta   90.00
_cell.angle_gamma   90.00
#
_symmetry.space_group_name_H-M   'P 1'
#
loop_
_entity.id
_entity.type
_entity.pdbx_description
1 polymer ?
#
loop_
_entity_poly.entity_id
_entity_poly.type
_entity_poly.pdbx_seq_one_letter_code
_entity_poly.pdbx_strand_id
1 'polypeptide(L)'
;MTIVILLGVQDQKVDAVSLRVVLNRLQFFEYEEVTFYCEAVINCEVMHKFKGKVESCNKTNERTPTGSSCSIKIVFTDDSGEYWYETEGGKRSNIISLSVTAGAVILESPAVPVSMEETVTLSCSIKYASSNFTADFYKDGHLIYQSSKRNMNIYRFSKSDEGLYKCSISGAGESPESWLKVTVAQNVNSTT
;
A
#
# COMPACT_ATOMS: atom_id res chain seq x y z
N MET A 1 6.15 4.11 -58.21
CA MET A 1 5.46 4.95 -57.20
C MET A 1 5.39 4.11 -55.93
N THR A 2 6.35 4.28 -55.04
CA THR A 2 6.53 3.43 -53.86
C THR A 2 6.04 4.23 -52.66
N ILE A 3 4.92 3.80 -52.05
CA ILE A 3 4.34 4.45 -50.87
C ILE A 3 5.06 3.87 -49.66
N VAL A 4 5.85 4.71 -48.98
CA VAL A 4 6.46 4.38 -47.69
C VAL A 4 5.46 4.76 -46.61
N ILE A 5 4.83 3.77 -45.98
CA ILE A 5 3.96 3.98 -44.82
C ILE A 5 4.86 3.98 -43.58
N LEU A 6 5.14 5.16 -43.04
CA LEU A 6 5.71 5.33 -41.71
C LEU A 6 4.67 4.88 -40.69
N LEU A 7 4.82 3.65 -40.18
CA LEU A 7 4.13 3.23 -38.97
C LEU A 7 4.77 3.98 -37.80
N GLY A 8 4.18 5.12 -37.45
CA GLY A 8 4.48 5.79 -36.20
C GLY A 8 4.17 4.84 -35.05
N VAL A 9 5.21 4.37 -34.37
CA VAL A 9 5.07 3.78 -33.05
C VAL A 9 4.68 4.95 -32.15
N GLN A 10 3.37 5.08 -31.88
CA GLN A 10 2.93 5.90 -30.76
C GLN A 10 3.33 5.15 -29.50
N ASP A 11 4.52 5.49 -29.02
CA ASP A 11 4.98 5.18 -27.69
C ASP A 11 3.98 5.83 -26.73
N GLN A 12 3.01 5.04 -26.27
CA GLN A 12 2.04 5.50 -25.30
C GLN A 12 2.80 5.57 -23.97
N LYS A 13 3.49 6.70 -23.76
CA LYS A 13 4.05 7.07 -22.47
C LYS A 13 2.91 7.03 -21.47
N VAL A 14 2.86 5.98 -20.67
CA VAL A 14 1.89 5.85 -19.59
C VAL A 14 2.25 6.93 -18.58
N ASP A 15 1.54 8.05 -18.65
CA ASP A 15 1.39 8.98 -17.53
C ASP A 15 0.73 8.18 -16.40
N ALA A 16 1.55 7.46 -15.63
CA ALA A 16 1.11 6.61 -14.55
C ALA A 16 0.77 7.50 -13.37
N VAL A 17 -0.53 7.69 -13.13
CA VAL A 17 -1.05 8.29 -11.90
C VAL A 17 -0.98 7.24 -10.79
N SER A 18 -0.41 7.62 -9.65
CA SER A 18 -0.14 6.71 -8.55
C SER A 18 -0.67 7.26 -7.22
N LEU A 19 -1.36 6.41 -6.48
CA LEU A 19 -1.79 6.62 -5.11
C LEU A 19 -0.82 5.86 -4.21
N ARG A 20 -0.38 6.51 -3.14
CA ARG A 20 0.40 5.87 -2.06
C ARG A 20 -0.06 6.31 -0.68
N VAL A 21 0.23 5.49 0.32
CA VAL A 21 0.04 5.82 1.73
C VAL A 21 1.37 6.35 2.28
N VAL A 22 1.37 7.52 2.93
CA VAL A 22 2.62 8.21 3.34
C VAL A 22 3.45 7.38 4.33
N LEU A 23 2.81 6.63 5.24
CA LEU A 23 3.49 5.74 6.18
C LEU A 23 3.91 4.39 5.58
N ASN A 24 3.64 4.14 4.29
CA ASN A 24 3.92 2.89 3.57
C ASN A 24 3.46 1.62 4.32
N ARG A 25 2.30 1.67 4.96
CA ARG A 25 1.64 0.52 5.59
C ARG A 25 0.17 0.42 5.21
N LEU A 26 -0.39 -0.78 5.27
CA LEU A 26 -1.78 -1.07 4.89
C LEU A 26 -2.74 -1.26 6.08
N GLN A 27 -2.19 -1.51 7.27
CA GLN A 27 -2.99 -1.74 8.47
C GLN A 27 -2.84 -0.58 9.45
N PHE A 28 -3.95 -0.22 10.06
CA PHE A 28 -4.06 0.89 11.00
C PHE A 28 -4.91 0.49 12.20
N PHE A 29 -4.59 1.05 13.36
CA PHE A 29 -5.47 0.99 14.50
C PHE A 29 -6.58 2.04 14.36
N GLU A 30 -7.74 1.78 14.98
CA GLU A 30 -8.73 2.84 15.15
C GLU A 30 -8.12 4.07 15.82
N TYR A 31 -8.61 5.24 15.42
CA TYR A 31 -8.18 6.56 15.85
C TYR A 31 -6.80 7.02 15.35
N GLU A 32 -6.17 6.28 14.46
CA GLU A 32 -4.99 6.78 13.74
C GLU A 32 -5.36 7.74 12.59
N GLU A 33 -4.39 8.53 12.14
CA GLU A 33 -4.48 9.32 10.91
C GLU A 33 -3.93 8.49 9.74
N VAL A 34 -4.67 8.48 8.63
CA VAL A 34 -4.20 7.93 7.35
C VAL A 34 -4.02 9.07 6.37
N THR A 35 -2.82 9.20 5.82
CA THR A 35 -2.50 10.18 4.77
C THR A 35 -2.25 9.49 3.44
N PHE A 36 -3.05 9.87 2.46
CA PHE A 36 -2.90 9.51 1.07
C PHE A 36 -2.09 10.57 0.33
N TYR A 37 -1.33 10.14 -0.65
CA TYR A 37 -0.67 11.00 -1.60
C TYR A 37 -1.07 10.61 -3.02
N CYS A 38 -1.61 11.58 -3.76
CA CYS A 38 -1.98 11.48 -5.15
C CYS A 38 -0.91 12.14 -6.04
N GLU A 39 -0.31 11.37 -6.93
CA GLU A 39 0.70 11.87 -7.87
C GLU A 39 0.09 12.66 -9.03
N ALA A 40 0.79 13.71 -9.46
CA ALA A 40 0.44 14.52 -10.64
C ALA A 40 -0.97 15.17 -10.61
N VAL A 41 -1.57 15.36 -9.42
CA VAL A 41 -2.82 16.10 -9.26
C VAL A 41 -2.70 17.19 -8.21
N ILE A 42 -3.38 18.32 -8.48
CA ILE A 42 -3.42 19.49 -7.58
C ILE A 42 -4.37 19.26 -6.40
N ASN A 43 -5.46 18.53 -6.65
CA ASN A 43 -6.43 18.16 -5.64
C ASN A 43 -6.52 16.62 -5.58
N CYS A 44 -6.24 16.08 -4.40
CA CYS A 44 -6.23 14.65 -4.12
C CYS A 44 -7.63 14.26 -3.66
N GLU A 45 -8.46 13.89 -4.63
CA GLU A 45 -9.82 13.43 -4.41
C GLU A 45 -9.87 11.91 -4.33
N VAL A 46 -9.73 11.38 -3.11
CA VAL A 46 -9.72 9.94 -2.88
C VAL A 46 -11.15 9.40 -2.83
N MET A 47 -11.36 8.28 -3.51
CA MET A 47 -12.57 7.48 -3.53
C MET A 47 -12.39 6.23 -2.68
N HIS A 48 -13.38 5.92 -1.85
CA HIS A 48 -13.53 4.66 -1.15
C HIS A 48 -14.61 3.80 -1.84
N LYS A 49 -14.35 2.51 -2.04
CA LYS A 49 -15.21 1.60 -2.81
C LYS A 49 -16.70 1.67 -2.50
N PHE A 50 -17.04 1.70 -1.21
CA PHE A 50 -18.42 1.64 -0.74
C PHE A 50 -18.95 2.97 -0.20
N LYS A 51 -18.06 3.88 0.22
CA LYS A 51 -18.45 5.17 0.79
C LYS A 51 -18.42 6.30 -0.25
N GLY A 52 -17.86 6.06 -1.43
CA GLY A 52 -17.67 7.08 -2.45
C GLY A 52 -16.56 8.04 -2.05
N LYS A 53 -16.77 9.33 -2.32
CA LYS A 53 -15.78 10.37 -2.07
C LYS A 53 -15.43 10.50 -0.59
N VAL A 54 -14.13 10.53 -0.28
CA VAL A 54 -13.64 10.74 1.09
C VAL A 54 -13.74 12.23 1.44
N GLU A 55 -14.79 12.59 2.18
CA GLU A 55 -15.11 14.00 2.50
C GLU A 55 -14.01 14.75 3.27
N SER A 56 -13.23 14.05 4.11
CA SER A 56 -12.13 14.70 4.84
C SER A 56 -11.08 15.27 3.90
N CYS A 57 -10.89 14.66 2.72
CA CYS A 57 -9.89 15.10 1.75
C CYS A 57 -10.17 16.48 1.18
N ASN A 58 -11.43 16.94 1.17
CA ASN A 58 -11.78 18.31 0.78
C ASN A 58 -11.20 19.37 1.75
N LYS A 59 -10.98 19.00 3.02
CA LYS A 59 -10.54 19.91 4.08
C LYS A 59 -9.05 19.82 4.40
N THR A 60 -8.45 18.67 4.12
CA THR A 60 -7.05 18.37 4.46
C THR A 60 -6.14 18.34 3.22
N ASN A 61 -6.57 18.90 2.09
CA ASN A 61 -5.77 18.84 0.89
C ASN A 61 -4.52 19.72 1.04
N GLU A 62 -3.36 19.13 0.81
CA GLU A 62 -2.07 19.83 0.86
C GLU A 62 -1.33 19.62 -0.45
N ARG A 63 -0.88 20.72 -1.06
CA ARG A 63 -0.15 20.68 -2.34
C ARG A 63 1.33 20.40 -2.10
N THR A 64 1.91 19.64 -3.01
CA THR A 64 3.34 19.36 -3.06
C THR A 64 3.87 19.65 -4.48
N PRO A 65 5.20 19.73 -4.69
CA PRO A 65 5.75 19.97 -6.02
C PRO A 65 5.38 18.91 -7.08
N THR A 66 5.10 17.68 -6.65
CA THR A 66 4.89 16.51 -7.53
C THR A 66 3.46 15.96 -7.49
N GLY A 67 2.55 16.60 -6.75
CA GLY A 67 1.19 16.12 -6.54
C GLY A 67 0.52 16.76 -5.33
N SER A 68 -0.40 16.06 -4.69
CA SER A 68 -1.07 16.54 -3.47
C SER A 68 -1.37 15.39 -2.51
N SER A 69 -1.55 15.72 -1.24
CA SER A 69 -1.93 14.76 -0.20
C SER A 69 -3.27 15.12 0.42
N CYS A 70 -3.93 14.14 1.00
CA CYS A 70 -5.07 14.34 1.87
C CYS A 70 -5.09 13.31 2.99
N SER A 71 -5.75 13.63 4.09
CA SER A 71 -5.78 12.80 5.29
C SER A 71 -7.20 12.49 5.74
N ILE A 72 -7.38 11.27 6.23
CA ILE A 72 -8.48 10.92 7.14
C ILE A 72 -7.90 11.04 8.55
N LYS A 73 -8.34 12.06 9.31
CA LYS A 73 -7.75 12.40 10.60
C LYS A 73 -7.97 11.34 11.68
N ILE A 74 -9.09 10.64 11.62
CA ILE A 74 -9.47 9.60 12.57
C ILE A 74 -10.15 8.51 11.75
N VAL A 75 -9.51 7.35 11.66
CA VAL A 75 -10.11 6.17 11.00
C VAL A 75 -10.83 5.27 11.99
N PHE A 76 -11.93 4.68 11.51
CA PHE A 76 -12.70 3.62 12.19
C PHE A 76 -12.64 2.32 11.39
N THR A 77 -13.01 1.21 12.01
CA THR A 77 -13.10 -0.10 11.34
C THR A 77 -13.87 -0.07 10.01
N ASP A 78 -14.94 0.72 9.92
CA ASP A 78 -15.74 0.91 8.71
C ASP A 78 -15.01 1.67 7.58
N ASP A 79 -13.86 2.31 7.86
CA ASP A 79 -12.98 2.91 6.84
C ASP A 79 -12.03 1.88 6.21
N SER A 80 -12.14 0.60 6.56
CA SER A 80 -11.45 -0.46 5.84
C SER A 80 -12.00 -0.61 4.42
N GLY A 81 -11.13 -0.88 3.45
CA GLY A 81 -11.54 -1.14 2.08
C GLY A 81 -10.56 -0.64 1.02
N GLU A 82 -11.05 -0.64 -0.22
CA GLU A 82 -10.27 -0.24 -1.39
C GLU A 82 -10.39 1.28 -1.66
N TYR A 83 -9.24 1.89 -1.92
CA TYR A 83 -9.07 3.32 -2.18
C TYR A 83 -8.36 3.57 -3.52
N TRP A 84 -8.78 4.61 -4.24
CA TRP A 84 -8.13 5.10 -5.47
C TRP A 84 -8.45 6.59 -5.67
N TYR A 85 -7.84 7.25 -6.65
CA TYR A 85 -8.33 8.53 -7.17
C TYR A 85 -8.43 8.48 -8.68
N GLU A 86 -9.22 9.41 -9.22
CA GLU A 86 -9.38 9.61 -10.66
C GLU A 86 -8.99 11.05 -11.00
N THR A 87 -8.28 11.23 -12.12
CA THR A 87 -7.95 12.55 -12.63
C THR A 87 -9.10 13.13 -13.42
N GLU A 88 -9.10 14.46 -13.66
CA GLU A 88 -10.07 15.11 -14.54
C GLU A 88 -10.08 14.51 -15.97
N GLY A 89 -8.94 13.94 -16.41
CA GLY A 89 -8.82 13.23 -17.68
C GLY A 89 -9.33 11.79 -17.68
N GLY A 90 -10.00 11.34 -16.61
CA GLY A 90 -10.56 10.00 -16.47
C GLY A 90 -9.53 8.89 -16.23
N LYS A 91 -8.26 9.24 -15.91
CA LYS A 91 -7.24 8.25 -15.55
C LYS A 91 -7.42 7.85 -14.10
N ARG A 92 -7.48 6.55 -13.82
CA ARG A 92 -7.58 6.00 -12.48
C ARG A 92 -6.21 5.54 -11.95
N SER A 93 -5.93 5.84 -10.69
CA SER A 93 -4.73 5.36 -9.99
C SER A 93 -4.75 3.85 -9.75
N ASN A 94 -3.66 3.31 -9.18
CA ASN A 94 -3.71 2.02 -8.51
C ASN A 94 -4.73 2.02 -7.36
N ILE A 95 -5.15 0.81 -6.98
CA ILE A 95 -6.02 0.56 -5.83
C ILE A 95 -5.15 0.18 -4.63
N ILE A 96 -5.46 0.74 -3.47
CA ILE A 96 -4.88 0.37 -2.18
C ILE A 96 -5.97 -0.20 -1.29
N SER A 97 -5.74 -1.39 -0.73
CA SER A 97 -6.64 -2.01 0.24
C SER A 97 -6.14 -1.78 1.66
N LEU A 98 -6.85 -0.94 2.42
CA LEU A 98 -6.55 -0.66 3.81
C LEU A 98 -7.38 -1.52 4.76
N SER A 99 -6.79 -1.88 5.89
CA SER A 99 -7.51 -2.50 7.01
C SER A 99 -7.36 -1.65 8.26
N VAL A 100 -8.48 -1.27 8.85
CA VAL A 100 -8.54 -0.59 10.14
C VAL A 100 -9.08 -1.58 11.17
N THR A 101 -8.36 -1.76 12.28
CA THR A 101 -8.72 -2.74 13.31
C THR A 101 -9.00 -2.09 14.66
N ALA A 102 -10.07 -2.55 15.31
CA ALA A 102 -10.33 -2.34 16.73
C ALA A 102 -9.49 -3.28 17.62
N GLY A 103 -8.82 -4.27 17.01
CA GLY A 103 -7.91 -5.19 17.69
C GLY A 103 -6.61 -4.53 18.15
N ALA A 104 -5.83 -5.29 18.93
CA ALA A 104 -4.61 -4.79 19.55
C ALA A 104 -3.36 -4.95 18.66
N VAL A 105 -3.44 -5.72 17.58
CA VAL A 105 -2.29 -6.11 16.74
C VAL A 105 -2.50 -5.68 15.28
N ILE A 106 -1.45 -5.16 14.66
CA ILE A 106 -1.39 -4.92 13.21
C ILE A 106 -0.09 -5.49 12.61
N LEU A 107 -0.15 -5.81 11.32
CA LEU A 107 1.00 -6.08 10.48
C LEU A 107 1.40 -4.82 9.71
N GLU A 108 2.63 -4.37 9.92
CA GLU A 108 3.29 -3.36 9.10
C GLU A 108 3.92 -4.05 7.88
N SER A 109 3.20 -4.00 6.76
CA SER A 109 3.63 -4.47 5.45
C SER A 109 3.65 -3.30 4.45
N PRO A 110 4.57 -3.28 3.47
CA PRO A 110 4.60 -2.23 2.43
C PRO A 110 3.24 -2.03 1.75
N ALA A 111 2.88 -0.76 1.50
CA ALA A 111 1.61 -0.40 0.85
C ALA A 111 1.67 -0.43 -0.67
N VAL A 112 2.88 -0.54 -1.23
CA VAL A 112 3.13 -0.64 -2.67
C VAL A 112 3.70 -2.02 -3.01
N PRO A 113 3.52 -2.50 -4.25
CA PRO A 113 4.14 -3.73 -4.71
C PRO A 113 5.67 -3.67 -4.53
N VAL A 114 6.25 -4.79 -4.09
CA VAL A 114 7.68 -4.92 -3.81
C VAL A 114 8.40 -5.46 -5.04
N SER A 115 9.57 -4.90 -5.37
CA SER A 115 10.34 -5.38 -6.52
C SER A 115 11.00 -6.72 -6.26
N MET A 116 11.19 -7.51 -7.32
CA MET A 116 11.95 -8.76 -7.24
C MET A 116 13.37 -8.55 -6.71
N GLU A 117 13.88 -9.55 -6.00
CA GLU A 117 15.20 -9.60 -5.36
C GLU A 117 15.41 -8.62 -4.18
N GLU A 118 14.43 -7.76 -3.86
CA GLU A 118 14.51 -6.89 -2.68
C GLU A 118 14.34 -7.68 -1.37
N THR A 119 14.75 -7.07 -0.25
CA THR A 119 14.47 -7.61 1.08
C THR A 119 13.28 -6.89 1.67
N VAL A 120 12.24 -7.63 2.03
CA VAL A 120 11.06 -7.09 2.71
C VAL A 120 11.18 -7.34 4.20
N THR A 121 10.95 -6.31 5.00
CA THR A 121 10.77 -6.46 6.45
C THR A 121 9.28 -6.37 6.75
N LEU A 122 8.74 -7.40 7.38
CA LEU A 122 7.42 -7.39 7.99
C LEU A 122 7.58 -7.17 9.50
N SER A 123 6.80 -6.26 10.06
CA SER A 123 6.87 -5.89 11.48
C SER A 123 5.49 -6.04 12.11
N CYS A 124 5.42 -6.74 13.24
CA CYS A 124 4.20 -6.83 14.03
C CYS A 124 4.21 -5.73 15.10
N SER A 125 3.09 -5.03 15.26
CA SER A 125 2.95 -3.89 16.16
C SER A 125 1.74 -4.06 17.08
N ILE A 126 1.87 -3.60 18.33
CA ILE A 126 0.79 -3.52 19.31
C ILE A 126 0.50 -2.06 19.63
N LYS A 127 -0.80 -1.69 19.69
CA LYS A 127 -1.27 -0.30 19.84
C LYS A 127 -0.67 0.47 21.03
N TYR A 128 -0.38 -0.21 22.14
CA TYR A 128 0.05 0.41 23.41
C TYR A 128 1.18 -0.32 24.14
N ALA A 129 1.93 -1.21 23.46
CA ALA A 129 2.99 -1.99 24.11
C ALA A 129 4.39 -1.56 23.65
N SER A 130 5.38 -1.85 24.49
CA SER A 130 6.79 -1.71 24.14
C SER A 130 7.20 -2.71 23.06
N SER A 131 8.37 -2.55 22.47
CA SER A 131 8.91 -3.41 21.41
C SER A 131 9.32 -4.82 21.85
N ASN A 132 9.13 -5.18 23.13
CA ASN A 132 9.65 -6.41 23.74
C ASN A 132 8.61 -7.53 23.72
N PHE A 133 8.16 -7.92 22.54
CA PHE A 133 7.31 -9.09 22.34
C PHE A 133 7.79 -9.88 21.12
N THR A 134 7.38 -11.15 21.10
CA THR A 134 7.60 -12.07 19.99
C THR A 134 6.33 -12.14 19.14
N ALA A 135 6.51 -12.40 17.85
CA ALA A 135 5.39 -12.55 16.93
C ALA A 135 5.59 -13.77 16.04
N ASP A 136 4.50 -14.50 15.82
CA ASP A 136 4.42 -15.56 14.83
C ASP A 136 3.88 -14.97 13.53
N PHE A 137 4.47 -15.34 12.40
CA PHE A 137 4.08 -14.84 11.08
C PHE A 137 3.48 -15.96 10.24
N TYR A 138 2.39 -15.61 9.57
CA TYR A 138 1.61 -16.51 8.74
C TYR A 138 1.54 -15.98 7.33
N LYS A 139 1.55 -16.91 6.37
CA LYS A 139 1.27 -16.65 4.97
C LYS A 139 0.22 -17.63 4.48
N ASP A 140 -0.85 -17.12 3.87
CA ASP A 140 -1.96 -17.89 3.32
C ASP A 140 -2.50 -18.91 4.36
N GLY A 141 -2.65 -18.46 5.61
CA GLY A 141 -3.10 -19.27 6.74
C GLY A 141 -2.05 -20.21 7.36
N HIS A 142 -0.85 -20.34 6.79
CA HIS A 142 0.19 -21.25 7.26
C HIS A 142 1.25 -20.50 8.05
N LEU A 143 1.68 -21.07 9.18
CA LEU A 143 2.80 -20.55 9.97
C LEU A 143 4.10 -20.69 9.18
N ILE A 144 4.74 -19.57 8.85
CA ILE A 144 5.99 -19.55 8.06
C ILE A 144 7.21 -19.18 8.91
N TYR A 145 6.99 -18.54 10.05
CA TYR A 145 8.09 -18.10 10.90
C TYR A 145 7.63 -17.90 12.34
N GLN A 146 8.23 -18.64 13.26
CA GLN A 146 8.09 -18.46 14.70
C GLN A 146 9.26 -17.63 15.19
N SER A 147 9.03 -16.34 15.43
CA SER A 147 10.12 -15.42 15.71
C SER A 147 10.36 -15.29 17.21
N SER A 148 11.62 -15.10 17.60
CA SER A 148 11.99 -14.53 18.91
C SER A 148 11.95 -13.00 18.92
N LYS A 149 11.48 -12.37 17.84
CA LYS A 149 11.45 -10.92 17.62
C LYS A 149 10.13 -10.50 16.97
N ARG A 150 9.77 -9.22 17.05
CA ARG A 150 8.59 -8.66 16.36
C ARG A 150 8.69 -8.53 14.84
N ASN A 151 9.85 -8.79 14.24
CA ASN A 151 10.11 -8.60 12.81
C ASN A 151 10.47 -9.91 12.11
N MET A 152 10.11 -10.02 10.84
CA MET A 152 10.50 -11.08 9.92
C MET A 152 11.04 -10.46 8.62
N ASN A 153 12.14 -11.02 8.10
CA ASN A 153 12.68 -10.62 6.81
C ASN A 153 12.39 -11.69 5.76
N ILE A 154 11.92 -11.27 4.59
CA ILE A 154 11.83 -12.09 3.39
C ILE A 154 12.96 -11.63 2.47
N TYR A 155 13.97 -12.48 2.31
CA TYR A 155 15.14 -12.18 1.48
C TYR A 155 14.90 -12.62 0.05
N ARG A 156 15.39 -11.82 -0.91
CA ARG A 156 15.28 -12.10 -2.35
C ARG A 156 13.82 -12.32 -2.77
N PHE A 157 12.99 -11.31 -2.49
CA PHE A 157 11.55 -11.36 -2.71
C PHE A 157 11.23 -11.77 -4.14
N SER A 158 10.30 -12.70 -4.29
CA SER A 158 10.03 -13.38 -5.56
C SER A 158 8.54 -13.62 -5.76
N LYS A 159 8.15 -14.16 -6.92
CA LYS A 159 6.75 -14.47 -7.20
C LYS A 159 6.16 -15.51 -6.24
N SER A 160 6.97 -16.44 -5.72
CA SER A 160 6.51 -17.40 -4.72
C SER A 160 6.27 -16.80 -3.35
N ASP A 161 6.75 -15.58 -3.09
CA ASP A 161 6.55 -14.86 -1.83
C ASP A 161 5.28 -14.00 -1.84
N GLU A 162 4.63 -13.80 -2.98
CA GLU A 162 3.32 -13.15 -3.03
C GLU A 162 2.26 -13.97 -2.25
N GLY A 163 1.42 -13.30 -1.46
CA GLY A 163 0.38 -13.95 -0.64
C GLY A 163 -0.28 -13.04 0.40
N LEU A 164 -1.22 -13.60 1.18
CA LEU A 164 -1.86 -12.95 2.33
C LEU A 164 -1.02 -13.17 3.58
N TYR A 165 -0.53 -12.09 4.19
CA TYR A 165 0.28 -12.14 5.40
C TYR A 165 -0.47 -11.60 6.61
N LYS A 166 -0.27 -12.23 7.77
CA LYS A 166 -0.66 -11.72 9.08
C LYS A 166 0.37 -12.09 10.14
N CYS A 167 0.32 -11.43 11.28
CA CYS A 167 1.09 -11.80 12.46
C CYS A 167 0.17 -12.07 13.66
N SER A 168 0.67 -12.88 14.59
CA SER A 168 -0.01 -13.23 15.84
C SER A 168 0.93 -13.01 17.02
N ILE A 169 0.40 -12.46 18.10
CA ILE A 169 1.13 -12.27 19.35
C ILE A 169 0.36 -12.96 20.47
N SER A 170 1.04 -13.89 21.14
CA SER A 170 0.46 -14.65 22.24
C SER A 170 -0.11 -13.72 23.32
N GLY A 171 -1.38 -13.92 23.66
CA GLY A 171 -2.12 -13.10 24.63
C GLY A 171 -2.68 -11.78 24.11
N ALA A 172 -2.25 -11.28 22.94
CA ALA A 172 -2.74 -10.03 22.35
C ALA A 172 -3.68 -10.24 21.15
N GLY A 173 -3.52 -11.35 20.42
CA GLY A 173 -4.36 -11.72 19.27
C GLY A 173 -3.63 -11.65 17.94
N GLU A 174 -4.39 -11.60 16.85
CA GLU A 174 -3.89 -11.60 15.47
C GLU A 174 -4.14 -10.26 14.78
N SER A 175 -3.25 -9.90 13.85
CA SER A 175 -3.49 -8.82 12.91
C SER A 175 -4.51 -9.23 11.85
N PRO A 176 -5.17 -8.26 11.18
CA PRO A 176 -5.75 -8.48 9.87
C PRO A 176 -4.75 -9.09 8.86
N GLU A 177 -5.25 -9.55 7.72
CA GLU A 177 -4.42 -10.00 6.60
C GLU A 177 -4.10 -8.84 5.65
N SER A 178 -2.87 -8.79 5.15
CA SER A 178 -2.42 -7.87 4.10
C SER A 178 -1.86 -8.65 2.91
N TRP A 179 -2.31 -8.30 1.70
CA TRP A 179 -1.74 -8.86 0.47
C TRP A 179 -0.39 -8.23 0.16
N LEU A 180 0.68 -9.02 0.16
CA LEU A 180 2.00 -8.59 -0.25
C LEU A 180 2.20 -8.95 -1.73
N LYS A 181 2.21 -7.93 -2.60
CA LYS A 181 2.27 -8.10 -4.06
C LYS A 181 3.70 -7.95 -4.59
N VAL A 182 4.08 -8.78 -5.55
CA VAL A 182 5.36 -8.62 -6.29
C VAL A 182 5.19 -7.73 -7.52
N THR A 183 6.22 -6.95 -7.83
CA THR A 183 6.40 -6.28 -9.12
C THR A 183 7.74 -6.64 -9.73
N VAL A 184 7.80 -6.66 -11.07
CA VAL A 184 9.07 -6.81 -11.77
C VAL A 184 9.80 -5.48 -11.72
N ALA A 185 11.09 -5.48 -11.41
CA ALA A 185 11.91 -4.29 -11.53
C ALA A 185 11.89 -3.84 -13.00
N GLN A 186 11.38 -2.64 -13.27
CA GLN A 186 11.58 -2.01 -14.56
C GLN A 186 13.06 -1.66 -14.63
N ASN A 187 13.86 -2.50 -15.29
CA ASN A 187 15.22 -2.13 -15.64
C ASN A 187 15.14 -0.95 -16.61
N VAL A 188 15.13 0.27 -16.08
CA VAL A 188 15.43 1.48 -16.87
C VAL A 188 16.95 1.49 -17.08
N ASN A 189 17.46 0.47 -17.78
CA ASN A 189 18.67 0.64 -18.55
C ASN A 189 18.21 1.23 -19.88
N SER A 190 18.11 2.55 -19.90
CA SER A 190 18.17 3.32 -21.13
C SER A 190 19.45 2.89 -21.85
N THR A 191 19.31 2.06 -22.87
CA THR A 191 20.32 1.91 -23.91
C THR A 191 20.54 3.28 -24.55
N THR A 192 21.68 3.89 -24.22
CA THR A 192 22.40 4.84 -25.08
C THR A 192 23.88 4.59 -24.87
#